data_AF-A0A954G8G6-F1
#
_entry.id   AF-A0A954G8G6-F1
#
_cell.length_a   1.000
_cell.length_b   1.000
_cell.length_c   1.000
_cell.angle_alpha   90.00
_cell.angle_beta   90.00
_cell.angle_gamma   90.00
#
_symmetry.space_group_name_H-M   'P 1'
#
loop_
_entity.id
_entity.type
_entity.pdbx_description
1 polymer ?
#
loop_
_entity_poly.entity_id
_entity_poly.type
_entity_poly.pdbx_seq_one_letter_code
_entity_poly.pdbx_strand_id
1 'polypeptide(L)'
;MASSISKTFDLLAQSRNSHAVNALILALDVENPEIREQAVFALLQQQSSRGLVEVIRRYPTHTAGIRKLLETHSNALDAAIRQCLLHGNRELQYCGLEFVRITSDFQQIPSIIALFENKRLVNHQPDLTSQILRYLVGRLYEYFLNPSVDSVYSRVFLKNAKEIRRDNLNALVAATEHLQEFDRPEEIMESLLILGNVDDPAIRKVLWNSDEEIRRLVEQVLKHSKHIGVMQLICDFTQVNYPNAKALEAISTRDDPEFIAHLLRWLPEKPTELQQTNFRQIDQVIWLRADRQDFSRIPQVLQVPLIRLMSLLNLDVASKKQAQKWMLQNGTPTAKEAAIDMLRNLDINEVTEMVLESLDSEDPIQQAWATCQLRAHHVPDAMNLLVNKIDSPVEEVREAARKELSSFDVEYVLEHFEDFNPQVCPSVGKLLQKLNPRCIVDLSRAMSHPLRKRRIQAARCAYALKLHDQVVPALTALLEDADDLVRRTSAEILASISSAAARQALAPLIKDENIRVREIAVKALQKPLTQESADLKQVEGTNES
;
A
#
# COMPACT_ATOMS: atom_id res chain seq x y z
N MET A 1 -19.92 -39.12 41.68
CA MET A 1 -21.18 -39.89 41.65
C MET A 1 -22.13 -39.14 40.72
N ALA A 2 -22.47 -39.72 39.57
CA ALA A 2 -23.42 -39.11 38.64
C ALA A 2 -24.76 -38.91 39.37
N SER A 3 -25.30 -37.68 39.37
CA SER A 3 -26.56 -37.35 40.05
C SER A 3 -27.70 -38.25 39.53
N SER A 4 -28.70 -38.56 40.36
CA SER A 4 -29.85 -39.37 39.92
C SER A 4 -30.48 -38.85 38.62
N ILE A 5 -30.46 -37.53 38.43
CA ILE A 5 -30.90 -36.81 37.23
C ILE A 5 -30.10 -37.24 35.99
N SER A 6 -28.77 -37.26 36.06
CA SER A 6 -27.93 -37.67 34.91
C SER A 6 -28.25 -39.08 34.41
N LYS A 7 -28.43 -40.05 35.32
CA LYS A 7 -28.82 -41.42 34.96
C LYS A 7 -30.18 -41.49 34.26
N THR A 8 -31.11 -40.62 34.63
CA THR A 8 -32.42 -40.52 33.96
C THR A 8 -32.27 -40.01 32.53
N PHE A 9 -31.46 -38.96 32.32
CA PHE A 9 -31.21 -38.43 30.98
C PHE A 9 -30.40 -39.40 30.10
N ASP A 10 -29.45 -40.15 30.67
CA ASP A 10 -28.73 -41.19 29.94
C ASP A 10 -29.66 -42.30 29.42
N LEU A 11 -30.61 -42.73 30.25
CA LEU A 11 -31.63 -43.71 29.85
C LEU A 11 -32.54 -43.15 28.76
N LEU A 12 -32.98 -41.89 28.91
CA LEU A 12 -33.80 -41.22 27.90
C LEU A 12 -33.03 -41.09 26.58
N ALA A 13 -31.76 -40.71 26.61
CA ALA A 13 -30.92 -40.58 25.42
C ALA A 13 -30.80 -41.90 24.62
N GLN A 14 -30.81 -43.05 25.29
CA GLN A 14 -30.74 -44.37 24.64
C GLN A 14 -32.10 -44.87 24.11
N SER A 15 -33.20 -44.26 24.56
CA SER A 15 -34.55 -44.69 24.18
C SER A 15 -34.95 -44.15 22.81
N ARG A 16 -35.41 -45.03 21.91
CA ARG A 16 -35.96 -44.63 20.59
C ARG A 16 -37.46 -44.29 20.63
N ASN A 17 -38.05 -44.18 21.82
CA ASN A 17 -39.48 -43.98 21.98
C ASN A 17 -39.88 -42.51 21.76
N SER A 18 -40.91 -42.25 20.96
CA SER A 18 -41.47 -40.91 20.75
C SER A 18 -41.92 -40.21 22.05
N HIS A 19 -42.34 -40.98 23.06
CA HIS A 19 -42.68 -40.43 24.38
C HIS A 19 -41.47 -39.94 25.16
N ALA A 20 -40.29 -40.56 24.96
CA ALA A 20 -39.05 -40.08 25.56
C ALA A 20 -38.67 -38.71 24.97
N VAL A 21 -38.83 -38.53 23.65
CA VAL A 21 -38.63 -37.23 22.98
C VAL A 21 -39.57 -36.16 23.54
N ASN A 22 -40.85 -36.49 23.75
CA ASN A 22 -41.81 -35.52 24.32
C ASN A 22 -41.41 -35.09 25.75
N ALA A 23 -40.96 -36.04 26.58
CA ALA A 23 -40.48 -35.73 27.92
C ALA A 23 -39.23 -34.83 27.89
N LEU A 24 -38.29 -35.10 26.97
CA LEU A 24 -37.11 -34.26 26.76
C LEU A 24 -37.46 -32.86 26.25
N ILE A 25 -38.45 -32.73 25.35
CA ILE A 25 -38.93 -31.41 24.87
C ILE A 25 -39.51 -30.61 26.03
N LEU A 26 -40.35 -31.21 26.87
CA LEU A 26 -40.92 -30.54 28.05
C LEU A 26 -39.82 -30.11 29.05
N ALA A 27 -38.75 -30.90 29.17
CA ALA A 27 -37.61 -30.57 30.01
C ALA A 27 -36.84 -29.32 29.54
N LEU A 28 -36.99 -28.89 28.28
CA LEU A 28 -36.40 -27.64 27.76
C LEU A 28 -37.04 -26.38 28.35
N ASP A 29 -38.28 -26.47 28.85
CA ASP A 29 -39.05 -25.34 29.39
C ASP A 29 -38.94 -25.23 30.93
N VAL A 30 -38.18 -26.11 31.57
CA VAL A 30 -37.99 -26.12 33.03
C VAL A 30 -37.03 -25.01 33.46
N GLU A 31 -37.33 -24.34 34.58
CA GLU A 31 -36.51 -23.22 35.10
C GLU A 31 -35.07 -23.62 35.43
N ASN A 32 -34.86 -24.86 35.88
CA ASN A 32 -33.54 -25.36 36.26
C ASN A 32 -32.61 -25.50 35.03
N PRO A 33 -31.47 -24.76 34.98
CA PRO A 33 -30.56 -24.80 33.85
C PRO A 33 -29.86 -26.15 33.66
N GLU A 34 -29.57 -26.91 34.71
CA GLU A 34 -28.92 -28.23 34.61
C GLU A 34 -29.83 -29.24 33.90
N ILE A 35 -31.14 -29.19 34.17
CA ILE A 35 -32.14 -30.06 33.53
C ILE A 35 -32.22 -29.73 32.04
N ARG A 36 -32.23 -28.44 31.68
CA ARG A 36 -32.24 -28.01 30.27
C ARG A 36 -31.00 -28.47 29.52
N GLU A 37 -29.81 -28.35 30.13
CA GLU A 37 -28.55 -28.76 29.50
C GLU A 37 -28.49 -30.29 29.28
N GLN A 38 -28.91 -31.09 30.26
CA GLN A 38 -29.01 -32.54 30.13
C GLN A 38 -30.06 -32.96 29.08
N ALA A 39 -31.18 -32.24 28.98
CA ALA A 39 -32.19 -32.47 27.96
C ALA A 39 -31.66 -32.23 26.54
N VAL A 40 -30.94 -31.12 26.33
CA VAL A 40 -30.30 -30.82 25.02
C VAL A 40 -29.25 -31.87 24.67
N PHE A 41 -28.41 -32.27 25.63
CA PHE A 41 -27.41 -33.32 25.40
C PHE A 41 -28.08 -34.65 25.00
N ALA A 42 -29.13 -35.07 25.71
CA ALA A 42 -29.87 -36.29 25.39
C ALA A 42 -30.54 -36.22 24.00
N LEU A 43 -31.09 -35.08 23.61
CA LEU A 43 -31.68 -34.86 22.29
C LEU A 43 -30.64 -34.91 21.16
N LEU A 44 -29.43 -34.38 21.39
CA LEU A 44 -28.32 -34.47 20.44
C LEU A 44 -27.83 -35.91 20.27
N GLN A 45 -27.74 -36.68 21.36
CA GLN A 45 -27.39 -38.10 21.30
C GLN A 45 -28.45 -38.93 20.55
N GLN A 46 -29.73 -38.63 20.71
CA GLN A 46 -30.81 -39.29 19.97
C GLN A 46 -30.85 -38.92 18.48
N GLN A 47 -30.29 -37.77 18.09
CA GLN A 47 -30.45 -37.19 16.74
C GLN A 47 -31.92 -37.07 16.31
N SER A 48 -32.82 -36.81 17.27
CA SER A 48 -34.24 -36.68 16.99
C SER A 48 -34.54 -35.34 16.30
N SER A 49 -34.93 -35.37 15.03
CA SER A 49 -35.18 -34.13 14.27
C SER A 49 -36.25 -33.25 14.94
N ARG A 50 -37.35 -33.85 15.44
CA ARG A 50 -38.41 -33.13 16.17
C ARG A 50 -37.91 -32.46 17.44
N GLY A 51 -37.08 -33.16 18.22
CA GLY A 51 -36.54 -32.59 19.46
C GLY A 51 -35.55 -31.46 19.18
N LEU A 52 -34.67 -31.65 18.20
CA LEU A 52 -33.67 -30.64 17.81
C LEU A 52 -34.30 -29.40 17.17
N VAL A 53 -35.41 -29.53 16.45
CA VAL A 53 -36.22 -28.40 15.96
C VAL A 53 -36.72 -27.52 17.12
N GLU A 54 -37.20 -28.13 18.21
CA GLU A 54 -37.64 -27.38 19.41
C GLU A 54 -36.46 -26.76 20.19
N VAL A 55 -35.27 -27.36 20.11
CA VAL A 55 -34.03 -26.77 20.62
C VAL A 55 -33.67 -25.52 19.82
N ILE A 56 -33.73 -25.57 18.48
CA ILE A 56 -33.46 -24.41 17.61
C ILE A 56 -34.47 -23.28 17.88
N ARG A 57 -35.76 -23.60 18.02
CA ARG A 57 -36.82 -22.62 18.31
C ARG A 57 -36.55 -21.80 19.58
N ARG A 58 -35.94 -22.42 20.60
CA ARG A 58 -35.62 -21.81 21.90
C ARG A 58 -34.22 -21.23 21.98
N TYR A 59 -33.48 -21.14 20.87
CA TYR A 59 -32.11 -20.65 20.89
C TYR A 59 -31.88 -19.33 21.66
N PRO A 60 -32.76 -18.31 21.56
CA PRO A 60 -32.59 -17.06 22.30
C PRO A 60 -32.60 -17.23 23.83
N THR A 61 -33.31 -18.23 24.36
CA THR A 61 -33.48 -18.46 25.81
C THR A 61 -32.46 -19.42 26.41
N HIS A 62 -31.60 -20.02 25.58
CA HIS A 62 -30.58 -20.97 26.00
C HIS A 62 -29.41 -20.28 26.73
N THR A 63 -28.88 -20.97 27.74
CA THR A 63 -27.71 -20.55 28.52
C THR A 63 -26.41 -20.66 27.71
N ALA A 64 -25.35 -20.00 28.17
CA ALA A 64 -24.03 -20.07 27.51
C ALA A 64 -23.48 -21.50 27.39
N GLY A 65 -23.74 -22.37 28.37
CA GLY A 65 -23.35 -23.79 28.33
C GLY A 65 -24.01 -24.54 27.18
N ILE A 66 -25.33 -24.39 27.05
CA ILE A 66 -26.11 -25.01 25.95
C ILE A 66 -25.64 -24.49 24.59
N ARG A 67 -25.37 -23.18 24.45
CA ARG A 67 -24.90 -22.60 23.18
C ARG A 67 -23.56 -23.21 22.75
N LYS A 68 -22.60 -23.33 23.67
CA LYS A 68 -21.31 -24.00 23.43
C LYS A 68 -21.47 -25.47 23.06
N LEU A 69 -22.44 -26.15 23.67
CA LEU A 69 -22.76 -27.54 23.37
C LEU A 69 -23.31 -27.69 21.93
N LEU A 70 -24.18 -26.77 21.48
CA LEU A 70 -24.67 -26.76 20.10
C LEU A 70 -23.57 -26.45 19.08
N GLU A 71 -22.66 -25.52 19.39
CA GLU A 71 -21.50 -25.20 18.55
C GLU A 71 -20.57 -26.42 18.34
N THR A 72 -20.42 -27.26 19.37
CA THR A 72 -19.57 -28.47 19.28
C THR A 72 -20.21 -29.63 18.51
N HIS A 73 -21.53 -29.60 18.30
CA HIS A 73 -22.29 -30.69 17.66
C HIS A 73 -23.04 -30.20 16.41
N SER A 74 -22.43 -29.32 15.61
CA SER A 74 -23.06 -28.71 14.43
C SER A 74 -23.67 -29.74 13.46
N ASN A 75 -22.93 -30.81 13.14
CA ASN A 75 -23.36 -31.82 12.18
C ASN A 75 -24.64 -32.56 12.60
N ALA A 76 -24.91 -32.67 13.91
CA ALA A 76 -26.13 -33.32 14.40
C ALA A 76 -27.38 -32.45 14.18
N LEU A 77 -27.18 -31.13 14.01
CA LEU A 77 -28.25 -30.16 13.83
C LEU A 77 -28.65 -29.99 12.37
N ASP A 78 -27.83 -30.40 11.40
CA ASP A 78 -28.07 -30.23 9.96
C ASP A 78 -29.48 -30.64 9.51
N ALA A 79 -29.90 -31.85 9.88
CA ALA A 79 -31.22 -32.36 9.50
C ALA A 79 -32.36 -31.54 10.13
N ALA A 80 -32.17 -31.09 11.37
CA ALA A 80 -33.16 -30.26 12.07
C ALA A 80 -33.23 -28.85 11.50
N ILE A 81 -32.09 -28.26 11.13
CA ILE A 81 -32.03 -26.95 10.45
C ILE A 81 -32.73 -27.03 9.11
N ARG A 82 -32.40 -28.04 8.28
CA ARG A 82 -33.09 -28.27 6.98
C ARG A 82 -34.60 -28.42 7.16
N GLN A 83 -35.04 -29.15 8.18
CA GLN A 83 -36.45 -29.28 8.50
C GLN A 83 -37.10 -27.94 8.90
N CYS A 84 -36.41 -27.11 9.69
CA CYS A 84 -36.90 -25.77 10.04
C CYS A 84 -37.03 -24.87 8.81
N LEU A 85 -36.05 -24.91 7.91
CA LEU A 85 -35.98 -24.06 6.73
C LEU A 85 -37.03 -24.47 5.68
N LEU A 86 -37.05 -25.74 5.27
CA LEU A 86 -37.83 -26.23 4.12
C LEU A 86 -39.26 -26.65 4.46
N HIS A 87 -39.51 -27.06 5.70
CA HIS A 87 -40.80 -27.64 6.12
C HIS A 87 -41.44 -26.93 7.33
N GLY A 88 -40.82 -25.86 7.82
CA GLY A 88 -41.30 -25.09 8.96
C GLY A 88 -42.48 -24.16 8.63
N ASN A 89 -43.20 -23.75 9.68
CA ASN A 89 -44.07 -22.58 9.59
C ASN A 89 -43.23 -21.29 9.57
N ARG A 90 -43.88 -20.13 9.37
CA ARG A 90 -43.19 -18.84 9.26
C ARG A 90 -42.30 -18.51 10.47
N GLU A 91 -42.73 -18.86 11.67
CA GLU A 91 -41.98 -18.65 12.93
C GLU A 91 -40.75 -19.58 12.99
N LEU A 92 -40.93 -20.85 12.64
CA LEU A 92 -39.86 -21.83 12.71
C LEU A 92 -38.79 -21.59 11.64
N GLN A 93 -39.20 -21.16 10.44
CA GLN A 93 -38.28 -20.74 9.39
C GLN A 93 -37.46 -19.53 9.85
N TYR A 94 -38.08 -18.54 10.50
CA TYR A 94 -37.37 -17.41 11.11
C TYR A 94 -36.33 -17.86 12.14
N CYS A 95 -36.72 -18.74 13.08
CA CYS A 95 -35.80 -19.29 14.07
C CYS A 95 -34.64 -20.05 13.42
N GLY A 96 -34.91 -20.86 12.40
CA GLY A 96 -33.88 -21.61 11.67
C GLY A 96 -32.91 -20.69 10.92
N LEU A 97 -33.44 -19.69 10.24
CA LEU A 97 -32.67 -18.67 9.52
C LEU A 97 -31.77 -17.85 10.47
N GLU A 98 -32.32 -17.34 11.57
CA GLU A 98 -31.56 -16.62 12.58
C GLU A 98 -30.52 -17.52 13.27
N PHE A 99 -30.85 -18.79 13.51
CA PHE A 99 -29.91 -19.75 14.06
C PHE A 99 -28.70 -19.93 13.14
N VAL A 100 -28.92 -20.15 11.83
CA VAL A 100 -27.84 -20.25 10.84
C VAL A 100 -27.01 -18.97 10.77
N ARG A 101 -27.64 -17.80 10.86
CA ARG A 101 -26.94 -16.51 10.88
C ARG A 101 -26.02 -16.39 12.10
N ILE A 102 -26.49 -16.77 13.28
CA ILE A 102 -25.73 -16.67 14.54
C ILE A 102 -24.59 -17.68 14.56
N THR A 103 -24.82 -18.93 14.15
CA THR A 103 -23.79 -19.96 14.11
C THR A 103 -22.85 -19.84 12.91
N SER A 104 -23.20 -19.00 11.93
CA SER A 104 -22.49 -18.87 10.65
C SER A 104 -22.31 -20.23 9.96
N ASP A 105 -23.38 -21.03 9.93
CA ASP A 105 -23.34 -22.37 9.34
C ASP A 105 -23.41 -22.31 7.81
N PHE A 106 -22.24 -22.26 7.19
CA PHE A 106 -22.09 -22.20 5.74
C PHE A 106 -22.54 -23.46 5.00
N GLN A 107 -22.70 -24.60 5.69
CA GLN A 107 -23.16 -25.85 5.06
C GLN A 107 -24.65 -25.80 4.69
N GLN A 108 -25.38 -24.81 5.23
CA GLN A 108 -26.80 -24.60 4.99
C GLN A 108 -27.09 -23.66 3.82
N ILE A 109 -26.07 -23.09 3.16
CA ILE A 109 -26.26 -22.28 1.95
C ILE A 109 -27.10 -23.01 0.89
N PRO A 110 -26.90 -24.31 0.59
CA PRO A 110 -27.77 -25.05 -0.35
C PRO A 110 -29.23 -25.11 0.09
N SER A 111 -29.48 -25.25 1.39
CA SER A 111 -30.83 -25.23 1.97
C SER A 111 -31.49 -23.86 1.84
N ILE A 112 -30.70 -22.78 1.97
CA ILE A 112 -31.16 -21.40 1.79
C ILE A 112 -31.44 -21.10 0.32
N ILE A 113 -30.60 -21.58 -0.60
CA ILE A 113 -30.82 -21.46 -2.05
C ILE A 113 -32.17 -22.07 -2.44
N ALA A 114 -32.49 -23.26 -1.90
CA ALA A 114 -33.77 -23.92 -2.16
C ALA A 114 -35.00 -23.11 -1.67
N LEU A 115 -34.83 -22.17 -0.73
CA LEU A 115 -35.94 -21.29 -0.31
C LEU A 115 -36.32 -20.26 -1.37
N PHE A 116 -35.42 -19.95 -2.31
CA PHE A 116 -35.71 -19.04 -3.41
C PHE A 116 -36.53 -19.68 -4.54
N GLU A 117 -36.70 -21.01 -4.54
CA GLU A 117 -37.54 -21.68 -5.54
C GLU A 117 -39.03 -21.31 -5.36
N ASN A 118 -39.69 -20.92 -6.46
CA ASN A 118 -41.06 -20.40 -6.62
C ASN A 118 -42.18 -21.38 -6.17
N LYS A 119 -41.83 -22.51 -5.56
CA LYS A 119 -42.76 -23.56 -5.13
C LYS A 119 -43.43 -23.19 -3.81
N ARG A 120 -44.45 -22.33 -3.89
CA ARG A 120 -45.59 -22.21 -2.95
C ARG A 120 -45.26 -22.47 -1.46
N LEU A 121 -44.23 -21.83 -0.93
CA LEU A 121 -44.06 -21.75 0.52
C LEU A 121 -44.92 -20.58 1.02
N VAL A 122 -46.14 -20.89 1.48
CA VAL A 122 -47.09 -19.95 2.12
C VAL A 122 -46.44 -19.17 3.30
N ASN A 123 -45.28 -19.62 3.75
CA ASN A 123 -44.54 -19.12 4.91
C ASN A 123 -43.23 -18.39 4.57
N HIS A 124 -42.91 -18.16 3.28
CA HIS A 124 -41.61 -17.65 2.84
C HIS A 124 -41.30 -16.22 3.32
N GLN A 125 -40.03 -15.96 3.67
CA GLN A 125 -39.51 -14.64 4.06
C GLN A 125 -38.37 -14.18 3.13
N PRO A 126 -38.67 -13.73 1.91
CA PRO A 126 -37.66 -13.53 0.86
C PRO A 126 -36.57 -12.51 1.23
N ASP A 127 -36.93 -11.44 1.93
CA ASP A 127 -35.97 -10.41 2.36
C ASP A 127 -35.00 -10.93 3.42
N LEU A 128 -35.49 -11.70 4.40
CA LEU A 128 -34.66 -12.30 5.43
C LEU A 128 -33.74 -13.37 4.82
N THR A 129 -34.28 -14.22 3.94
CA THR A 129 -33.49 -15.22 3.21
C THR A 129 -32.35 -14.55 2.41
N SER A 130 -32.64 -13.46 1.70
CA SER A 130 -31.64 -12.68 0.94
C SER A 130 -30.58 -12.08 1.86
N GLN A 131 -30.99 -11.46 2.97
CA GLN A 131 -30.07 -10.87 3.94
C GLN A 131 -29.12 -11.91 4.53
N ILE A 132 -29.62 -13.09 4.86
CA ILE A 132 -28.82 -14.16 5.46
C ILE A 132 -27.91 -14.80 4.42
N LEU A 133 -28.38 -15.04 3.19
CA LEU A 133 -27.51 -15.52 2.12
C LEU A 133 -26.33 -14.57 1.88
N ARG A 134 -26.61 -13.28 1.70
CA ARG A 134 -25.57 -12.24 1.54
C ARG A 134 -24.61 -12.19 2.74
N TYR A 135 -25.12 -12.29 3.96
CA TYR A 135 -24.30 -12.33 5.16
C TYR A 135 -23.36 -13.54 5.17
N LEU A 136 -23.88 -14.76 4.96
CA LEU A 136 -23.08 -15.97 4.99
C LEU A 136 -22.04 -15.99 3.86
N VAL A 137 -22.43 -15.60 2.65
CA VAL A 137 -21.54 -15.53 1.50
C VAL A 137 -20.43 -14.49 1.72
N GLY A 138 -20.78 -13.29 2.21
CA GLY A 138 -19.81 -12.25 2.53
C GLY A 138 -18.84 -12.68 3.63
N ARG A 139 -19.34 -13.28 4.71
CA ARG A 139 -18.50 -13.84 5.78
C ARG A 139 -17.58 -14.95 5.27
N LEU A 140 -18.09 -15.86 4.45
CA LEU A 140 -17.30 -16.94 3.85
C LEU A 140 -16.18 -16.37 2.95
N TYR A 141 -16.49 -15.34 2.16
CA TYR A 141 -15.51 -14.64 1.33
C TYR A 141 -14.43 -13.93 2.16
N GLU A 142 -14.81 -13.21 3.23
CA GLU A 142 -13.87 -12.56 4.16
C GLU A 142 -12.86 -13.55 4.78
N TYR A 143 -13.30 -14.77 5.10
CA TYR A 143 -12.41 -15.83 5.60
C TYR A 143 -11.31 -16.23 4.62
N PHE A 144 -11.58 -16.13 3.30
CA PHE A 144 -10.56 -16.39 2.28
C PHE A 144 -9.61 -15.22 2.06
N LEU A 145 -10.04 -13.97 2.31
CA LEU A 145 -9.20 -12.78 2.19
C LEU A 145 -8.18 -12.62 3.33
N ASN A 146 -8.54 -12.97 4.56
CA ASN A 146 -7.69 -12.80 5.75
C ASN A 146 -7.37 -14.13 6.44
N PRO A 147 -6.30 -14.85 6.00
CA PRO A 147 -5.86 -16.08 6.67
C PRO A 147 -5.37 -15.87 8.11
N SER A 148 -5.12 -14.62 8.51
CA SER A 148 -4.46 -14.22 9.75
C SER A 148 -5.41 -13.87 10.91
N VAL A 149 -6.73 -14.06 10.78
CA VAL A 149 -7.64 -13.88 11.93
C VAL A 149 -7.43 -15.03 12.91
N ASP A 150 -6.50 -14.82 13.83
CA ASP A 150 -6.07 -15.66 14.94
C ASP A 150 -7.24 -16.03 15.85
N SER A 151 -7.87 -17.17 15.56
CA SER A 151 -8.54 -17.95 16.58
C SER A 151 -8.16 -19.41 16.40
N VAL A 152 -8.02 -20.16 17.49
CA VAL A 152 -7.81 -21.61 17.41
C VAL A 152 -8.97 -22.29 16.63
N TYR A 153 -10.15 -21.65 16.62
CA TYR A 153 -11.31 -22.01 15.80
C TYR A 153 -11.11 -21.82 14.29
N SER A 154 -10.39 -20.78 13.85
CA SER A 154 -10.19 -20.50 12.42
C SER A 154 -9.29 -21.54 11.73
N ARG A 155 -8.35 -22.20 12.43
CA ARG A 155 -7.48 -23.22 11.80
C ARG A 155 -8.22 -24.53 11.45
N VAL A 156 -9.16 -24.98 12.28
CA VAL A 156 -9.99 -26.17 11.99
C VAL A 156 -11.02 -25.84 10.92
N PHE A 157 -11.62 -24.65 11.00
CA PHE A 157 -12.54 -24.14 9.97
C PHE A 157 -11.87 -24.03 8.60
N LEU A 158 -10.66 -23.45 8.50
CA LEU A 158 -9.91 -23.28 7.25
C LEU A 158 -9.59 -24.61 6.53
N LYS A 159 -9.43 -25.71 7.28
CA LYS A 159 -9.19 -27.04 6.68
C LYS A 159 -10.41 -27.53 5.91
N ASN A 160 -11.62 -27.28 6.43
CA ASN A 160 -12.89 -27.66 5.80
C ASN A 160 -13.46 -26.54 4.91
N ALA A 161 -12.98 -25.29 5.03
CA ALA A 161 -13.51 -24.14 4.31
C ALA A 161 -13.43 -24.29 2.79
N LYS A 162 -12.35 -24.89 2.26
CA LYS A 162 -12.23 -25.15 0.83
C LYS A 162 -13.28 -26.14 0.32
N GLU A 163 -13.58 -27.18 1.11
CA GLU A 163 -14.62 -28.16 0.79
C GLU A 163 -16.00 -27.51 0.87
N ILE A 164 -16.28 -26.77 1.95
CA ILE A 164 -17.51 -25.99 2.13
C ILE A 164 -17.72 -25.02 0.95
N ARG A 165 -16.68 -24.26 0.55
CA ARG A 165 -16.76 -23.35 -0.62
C ARG A 165 -17.09 -24.12 -1.90
N ARG A 166 -16.42 -25.26 -2.13
CA ARG A 166 -16.63 -26.09 -3.31
C ARG A 166 -18.06 -26.63 -3.35
N ASP A 167 -18.56 -27.13 -2.24
CA ASP A 167 -19.90 -27.72 -2.15
C ASP A 167 -20.97 -26.64 -2.33
N ASN A 168 -20.76 -25.46 -1.76
CA ASN A 168 -21.63 -24.29 -1.98
C ASN A 168 -21.60 -23.79 -3.42
N LEU A 169 -20.42 -23.74 -4.06
CA LEU A 169 -20.30 -23.42 -5.49
C LEU A 169 -21.03 -24.42 -6.37
N ASN A 170 -20.92 -25.72 -6.07
CA ASN A 170 -21.65 -26.76 -6.81
C ASN A 170 -23.17 -26.58 -6.68
N ALA A 171 -23.66 -26.27 -5.47
CA ALA A 171 -25.08 -25.99 -5.26
C ALA A 171 -25.56 -24.74 -6.01
N LEU A 172 -24.77 -23.66 -5.99
CA LEU A 172 -25.08 -22.42 -6.73
C LEU A 172 -25.09 -22.68 -8.24
N VAL A 173 -24.13 -23.43 -8.78
CA VAL A 173 -24.10 -23.80 -10.21
C VAL A 173 -25.29 -24.67 -10.59
N ALA A 174 -25.69 -25.63 -9.74
CA ALA A 174 -26.87 -26.45 -10.00
C ALA A 174 -28.14 -25.57 -10.04
N ALA A 175 -28.25 -24.58 -9.13
CA ALA A 175 -29.36 -23.63 -9.15
C ALA A 175 -29.39 -22.77 -10.44
N THR A 176 -28.25 -22.54 -11.09
CA THR A 176 -28.23 -21.81 -12.37
C THR A 176 -28.99 -22.51 -13.52
N GLU A 177 -29.20 -23.82 -13.44
CA GLU A 177 -29.91 -24.60 -14.48
C GLU A 177 -31.43 -24.39 -14.46
N HIS A 178 -31.98 -23.89 -13.33
CA HIS A 178 -33.41 -23.74 -13.12
C HIS A 178 -33.80 -22.32 -12.65
N LEU A 179 -33.03 -21.28 -13.01
CA LEU A 179 -33.23 -19.90 -12.52
C LEU A 179 -34.62 -19.31 -12.80
N GLN A 180 -35.32 -19.80 -13.81
CA GLN A 180 -36.70 -19.37 -14.10
C GLN A 180 -37.67 -19.73 -12.96
N GLU A 181 -37.32 -20.72 -12.15
CA GLU A 181 -38.06 -21.10 -10.95
C GLU A 181 -37.67 -20.27 -9.73
N PHE A 182 -36.83 -19.23 -9.82
CA PHE A 182 -36.38 -18.46 -8.67
C PHE A 182 -37.00 -17.06 -8.63
N ASP A 183 -37.38 -16.60 -7.43
CA ASP A 183 -37.97 -15.27 -7.23
C ASP A 183 -36.93 -14.13 -7.37
N ARG A 184 -35.66 -14.42 -7.05
CA ARG A 184 -34.53 -13.47 -7.05
C ARG A 184 -33.25 -14.11 -7.61
N PRO A 185 -33.22 -14.41 -8.93
CA PRO A 185 -32.08 -15.09 -9.54
C PRO A 185 -30.76 -14.29 -9.43
N GLU A 186 -30.84 -12.97 -9.32
CA GLU A 186 -29.68 -12.08 -9.13
C GLU A 186 -28.89 -12.38 -7.86
N GLU A 187 -29.55 -12.77 -6.76
CA GLU A 187 -28.88 -13.10 -5.49
C GLU A 187 -28.05 -14.37 -5.59
N ILE A 188 -28.58 -15.35 -6.32
CA ILE A 188 -27.91 -16.63 -6.58
C ILE A 188 -26.70 -16.37 -7.47
N MET A 189 -26.87 -15.55 -8.51
CA MET A 189 -25.79 -15.21 -9.42
C MET A 189 -24.70 -14.38 -8.73
N GLU A 190 -25.06 -13.37 -7.96
CA GLU A 190 -24.12 -12.59 -7.17
C GLU A 190 -23.36 -13.47 -6.18
N SER A 191 -24.05 -14.38 -5.47
CA SER A 191 -23.42 -15.33 -4.55
C SER A 191 -22.41 -16.25 -5.23
N LEU A 192 -22.74 -16.73 -6.44
CA LEU A 192 -21.85 -17.55 -7.26
C LEU A 192 -20.59 -16.78 -7.66
N LEU A 193 -20.74 -15.53 -8.12
CA LEU A 193 -19.62 -14.68 -8.52
C LEU A 193 -18.76 -14.23 -7.33
N ILE A 194 -19.33 -14.07 -6.13
CA ILE A 194 -18.57 -13.73 -4.92
C ILE A 194 -17.67 -14.89 -4.47
N LEU A 195 -18.20 -16.12 -4.46
CA LEU A 195 -17.45 -17.28 -3.96
C LEU A 195 -16.51 -17.90 -4.99
N GLY A 196 -16.73 -17.63 -6.27
CA GLY A 196 -15.99 -18.22 -7.37
C GLY A 196 -14.74 -17.42 -7.75
N ASN A 197 -13.75 -18.14 -8.27
CA ASN A 197 -12.51 -17.61 -8.81
C ASN A 197 -12.44 -17.86 -10.32
N VAL A 198 -11.53 -17.16 -11.01
CA VAL A 198 -11.36 -17.27 -12.47
C VAL A 198 -11.02 -18.70 -12.94
N ASP A 199 -10.40 -19.51 -12.08
CA ASP A 199 -10.06 -20.90 -12.36
C ASP A 199 -11.19 -21.90 -12.09
N ASP A 200 -12.25 -21.49 -11.39
CA ASP A 200 -13.31 -22.42 -11.01
C ASP A 200 -14.15 -22.82 -12.25
N PRO A 201 -14.43 -24.12 -12.46
CA PRO A 201 -15.30 -24.59 -13.55
C PRO A 201 -16.70 -23.98 -13.51
N ALA A 202 -17.18 -23.66 -12.30
CA ALA A 202 -18.43 -22.96 -12.03
C ALA A 202 -18.51 -21.61 -12.78
N ILE A 203 -17.48 -20.78 -12.58
CA ILE A 203 -17.36 -19.46 -13.20
C ILE A 203 -17.21 -19.62 -14.71
N ARG A 204 -16.43 -20.60 -15.17
CA ARG A 204 -16.27 -20.85 -16.61
C ARG A 204 -17.58 -21.27 -17.28
N LYS A 205 -18.39 -22.12 -16.64
CA LYS A 205 -19.70 -22.55 -17.15
C LYS A 205 -20.66 -21.37 -17.32
N VAL A 206 -20.72 -20.48 -16.35
CA VAL A 206 -21.64 -19.33 -16.29
C VAL A 206 -21.22 -18.15 -17.17
N LEU A 207 -19.94 -18.05 -17.52
CA LEU A 207 -19.44 -16.95 -18.35
C LEU A 207 -19.23 -17.29 -19.83
N TRP A 208 -18.96 -18.54 -20.18
CA TRP A 208 -18.70 -18.96 -21.57
C TRP A 208 -19.77 -19.91 -22.13
N ASN A 209 -20.34 -20.80 -21.31
CA ASN A 209 -21.12 -21.95 -21.80
C ASN A 209 -22.60 -21.86 -21.40
N SER A 210 -23.16 -20.65 -21.37
CA SER A 210 -24.49 -20.38 -20.79
C SER A 210 -25.45 -19.75 -21.77
N ASP A 211 -26.74 -19.96 -21.48
CA ASP A 211 -27.84 -19.39 -22.25
C ASP A 211 -27.89 -17.86 -22.15
N GLU A 212 -28.65 -17.24 -23.06
CA GLU A 212 -28.79 -15.79 -23.18
C GLU A 212 -29.31 -15.14 -21.88
N GLU A 213 -30.21 -15.80 -21.18
CA GLU A 213 -30.78 -15.33 -19.90
C GLU A 213 -29.72 -15.25 -18.80
N ILE A 214 -28.92 -16.30 -18.63
CA ILE A 214 -27.82 -16.36 -17.67
C ILE A 214 -26.78 -15.28 -18.00
N ARG A 215 -26.42 -15.14 -19.28
CA ARG A 215 -25.43 -14.14 -19.71
C ARG A 215 -25.87 -12.71 -19.39
N ARG A 216 -27.16 -12.38 -19.58
CA ARG A 216 -27.71 -11.06 -19.21
C ARG A 216 -27.66 -10.83 -17.70
N LEU A 217 -28.00 -11.84 -16.91
CA LEU A 217 -27.98 -11.74 -15.45
C LEU A 217 -26.56 -11.54 -14.93
N VAL A 218 -25.59 -12.30 -15.44
CA VAL A 218 -24.17 -12.13 -15.11
C VAL A 218 -23.70 -10.73 -15.45
N GLU A 219 -24.03 -10.23 -16.64
CA GLU A 219 -23.68 -8.87 -17.05
C GLU A 219 -24.28 -7.81 -16.12
N GLN A 220 -25.55 -7.98 -15.72
CA GLN A 220 -26.21 -7.09 -14.77
C GLN A 220 -25.48 -7.08 -13.42
N VAL A 221 -25.12 -8.26 -12.88
CA VAL A 221 -24.42 -8.36 -11.60
C VAL A 221 -23.01 -7.77 -11.68
N LEU A 222 -22.24 -8.07 -12.73
CA LEU A 222 -20.90 -7.51 -12.93
C LEU A 222 -20.93 -5.97 -13.03
N LYS A 223 -21.98 -5.38 -13.63
CA LYS A 223 -22.11 -3.93 -13.78
C LYS A 223 -22.59 -3.20 -12.52
N HIS A 224 -23.39 -3.85 -11.66
CA HIS A 224 -24.09 -3.14 -10.56
C HIS A 224 -23.75 -3.63 -9.15
N SER A 225 -23.15 -4.82 -8.99
CA SER A 225 -22.83 -5.35 -7.67
C SER A 225 -21.88 -4.41 -6.91
N LYS A 226 -22.19 -4.17 -5.64
CA LYS A 226 -21.35 -3.42 -4.70
C LYS A 226 -20.47 -4.32 -3.84
N HIS A 227 -20.57 -5.64 -4.00
CA HIS A 227 -19.83 -6.58 -3.17
C HIS A 227 -18.37 -6.68 -3.62
N ILE A 228 -17.44 -6.62 -2.66
CA ILE A 228 -15.99 -6.63 -2.91
C ILE A 228 -15.57 -7.87 -3.71
N GLY A 229 -16.17 -9.04 -3.44
CA GLY A 229 -15.89 -10.27 -4.18
C GLY A 229 -16.14 -10.20 -5.68
N VAL A 230 -17.22 -9.53 -6.12
CA VAL A 230 -17.49 -9.35 -7.55
C VAL A 230 -16.50 -8.37 -8.17
N MET A 231 -16.19 -7.27 -7.47
CA MET A 231 -15.19 -6.29 -7.93
C MET A 231 -13.80 -6.92 -8.07
N GLN A 232 -13.42 -7.76 -7.11
CA GLN A 232 -12.17 -8.51 -7.11
C GLN A 232 -12.14 -9.49 -8.29
N LEU A 233 -13.21 -10.25 -8.51
CA LEU A 233 -13.31 -11.17 -9.63
C LEU A 233 -13.13 -10.45 -10.99
N ILE A 234 -13.75 -9.28 -11.16
CA ILE A 234 -13.57 -8.43 -12.36
C ILE A 234 -12.10 -8.09 -12.56
N CYS A 235 -11.39 -7.68 -11.51
CA CYS A 235 -9.98 -7.34 -11.59
C CYS A 235 -9.11 -8.58 -11.87
N ASP A 236 -9.41 -9.72 -11.25
CA ASP A 236 -8.67 -10.97 -11.40
C ASP A 236 -8.75 -11.51 -12.84
N PHE A 237 -9.82 -11.22 -13.60
CA PHE A 237 -9.87 -11.55 -15.03
C PHE A 237 -8.77 -10.88 -15.85
N THR A 238 -8.21 -9.76 -15.41
CA THR A 238 -7.08 -9.14 -16.11
C THR A 238 -5.76 -9.92 -15.93
N GLN A 239 -5.72 -10.91 -15.03
CA GLN A 239 -4.54 -11.75 -14.76
C GLN A 239 -4.52 -13.09 -15.52
N VAL A 240 -5.54 -13.39 -16.35
CA VAL A 240 -5.60 -14.66 -17.08
C VAL A 240 -5.39 -14.51 -18.59
N ASN A 241 -4.93 -15.60 -19.23
CA ASN A 241 -4.61 -15.60 -20.67
C ASN A 241 -5.80 -15.24 -21.57
N TYR A 242 -7.01 -15.61 -21.14
CA TYR A 242 -8.25 -15.40 -21.89
C TYR A 242 -9.24 -14.67 -20.98
N PRO A 243 -9.10 -13.34 -20.82
CA PRO A 243 -10.00 -12.57 -19.99
C PRO A 243 -11.43 -12.66 -20.53
N ASN A 244 -12.41 -12.70 -19.63
CA ASN A 244 -13.80 -12.67 -20.07
C ASN A 244 -14.18 -11.27 -20.58
N ALA A 245 -14.77 -11.20 -21.77
CA ALA A 245 -15.14 -9.93 -22.41
C ALA A 245 -16.11 -9.09 -21.56
N LYS A 246 -17.04 -9.72 -20.83
CA LYS A 246 -18.00 -9.02 -19.95
C LYS A 246 -17.34 -8.45 -18.70
N ALA A 247 -16.30 -9.10 -18.18
CA ALA A 247 -15.50 -8.53 -17.09
C ALA A 247 -14.71 -7.29 -17.56
N LEU A 248 -14.10 -7.32 -18.75
CA LEU A 248 -13.44 -6.14 -19.32
C LEU A 248 -14.44 -5.02 -19.67
N GLU A 249 -15.63 -5.38 -20.15
CA GLU A 249 -16.74 -4.44 -20.36
C GLU A 249 -17.18 -3.79 -19.04
N ALA A 250 -17.18 -4.52 -17.92
CA ALA A 250 -17.46 -3.96 -16.60
C ALA A 250 -16.41 -2.91 -16.19
N ILE A 251 -15.11 -3.16 -16.44
CA ILE A 251 -14.06 -2.14 -16.20
C ILE A 251 -14.32 -0.88 -17.04
N SER A 252 -14.82 -1.06 -18.27
CA SER A 252 -15.09 0.03 -19.21
C SER A 252 -16.32 0.87 -18.80
N THR A 253 -17.35 0.23 -18.26
CA THR A 253 -18.68 0.84 -18.08
C THR A 253 -18.96 1.32 -16.66
N ARG A 254 -18.33 0.73 -15.64
CA ARG A 254 -18.58 1.10 -14.24
C ARG A 254 -17.96 2.45 -13.89
N ASP A 255 -18.75 3.32 -13.28
CA ASP A 255 -18.36 4.66 -12.82
C ASP A 255 -18.62 4.88 -11.31
N ASP A 256 -18.99 3.81 -10.59
CA ASP A 256 -19.26 3.90 -9.16
C ASP A 256 -17.97 4.11 -8.34
N PRO A 257 -17.98 5.02 -7.33
CA PRO A 257 -16.79 5.32 -6.53
C PRO A 257 -16.18 4.10 -5.83
N GLU A 258 -17.02 3.16 -5.38
CA GLU A 258 -16.59 1.94 -4.71
C GLU A 258 -15.71 1.08 -5.63
N PHE A 259 -16.16 0.81 -6.86
CA PHE A 259 -15.39 0.06 -7.85
C PHE A 259 -14.14 0.80 -8.32
N ILE A 260 -14.23 2.11 -8.61
CA ILE A 260 -13.07 2.91 -9.03
C ILE A 260 -11.98 2.82 -7.95
N ALA A 261 -12.34 3.04 -6.68
CA ALA A 261 -11.39 2.95 -5.58
C ALA A 261 -10.83 1.52 -5.41
N HIS A 262 -11.64 0.48 -5.60
CA HIS A 262 -11.20 -0.91 -5.54
C HIS A 262 -10.19 -1.22 -6.66
N LEU A 263 -10.52 -0.91 -7.91
CA LEU A 263 -9.66 -1.12 -9.08
C LEU A 263 -8.30 -0.42 -8.93
N LEU A 264 -8.31 0.85 -8.50
CA LEU A 264 -7.08 1.63 -8.31
C LEU A 264 -6.21 1.10 -7.16
N ARG A 265 -6.82 0.62 -6.06
CA ARG A 265 -6.08 0.00 -4.94
C ARG A 265 -5.52 -1.37 -5.30
N TRP A 266 -6.26 -2.14 -6.09
CA TRP A 266 -5.86 -3.47 -6.53
C TRP A 266 -4.72 -3.45 -7.56
N LEU A 267 -4.65 -2.41 -8.40
CA LEU A 267 -3.68 -2.33 -9.50
C LEU A 267 -2.22 -2.44 -8.99
N PRO A 268 -1.46 -3.47 -9.40
CA PRO A 268 -0.09 -3.67 -8.93
C PRO A 268 0.85 -2.55 -9.41
N GLU A 269 1.91 -2.27 -8.66
CA GLU A 269 2.93 -1.29 -9.05
C GLU A 269 3.65 -1.66 -10.34
N LYS A 270 3.90 -2.97 -10.53
CA LYS A 270 4.54 -3.54 -11.72
C LYS A 270 3.60 -4.59 -12.33
N PRO A 271 2.71 -4.21 -13.26
CA PRO A 271 1.82 -5.13 -13.95
C PRO A 271 2.61 -6.14 -14.80
N THR A 272 2.20 -7.40 -14.77
CA THR A 272 2.77 -8.45 -15.63
C THR A 272 2.51 -8.18 -17.11
N GLU A 273 3.31 -8.75 -18.02
CA GLU A 273 3.11 -8.59 -19.47
C GLU A 273 1.69 -8.99 -19.92
N LEU A 274 1.15 -10.02 -19.28
CA LEU A 274 -0.20 -10.50 -19.50
C LEU A 274 -1.24 -9.46 -19.07
N GLN A 275 -1.10 -8.88 -17.87
CA GLN A 275 -1.98 -7.80 -17.41
C GLN A 275 -1.91 -6.59 -18.35
N GLN A 276 -0.72 -6.20 -18.78
CA GLN A 276 -0.54 -5.11 -19.74
C GLN A 276 -1.28 -5.41 -21.06
N THR A 277 -1.19 -6.64 -21.55
CA THR A 277 -1.89 -7.07 -22.77
C THR A 277 -3.41 -7.03 -22.59
N ASN A 278 -3.92 -7.45 -21.44
CA ASN A 278 -5.35 -7.45 -21.14
C ASN A 278 -5.90 -6.03 -20.97
N PHE A 279 -5.20 -5.14 -20.26
CA PHE A 279 -5.61 -3.74 -20.14
C PHE A 279 -5.59 -3.00 -21.48
N ARG A 280 -4.66 -3.31 -22.39
CA ARG A 280 -4.62 -2.72 -23.73
C ARG A 280 -5.83 -3.08 -24.60
N GLN A 281 -6.57 -4.14 -24.27
CA GLN A 281 -7.82 -4.49 -24.97
C GLN A 281 -8.96 -3.51 -24.65
N ILE A 282 -8.82 -2.72 -23.57
CA ILE A 282 -9.80 -1.71 -23.17
C ILE A 282 -9.41 -0.37 -23.80
N ASP A 283 -10.22 0.07 -24.75
CA ASP A 283 -10.04 1.31 -25.50
C ASP A 283 -10.87 2.48 -24.95
N GLN A 284 -11.93 2.18 -24.19
CA GLN A 284 -12.82 3.18 -23.61
C GLN A 284 -13.16 2.87 -22.16
N VAL A 285 -13.13 3.90 -21.31
CA VAL A 285 -13.63 3.85 -19.93
C VAL A 285 -14.46 5.10 -19.69
N ILE A 286 -15.74 4.94 -19.32
CA ILE A 286 -16.75 6.02 -19.33
C ILE A 286 -16.30 7.25 -18.54
N TRP A 287 -15.76 7.06 -17.33
CA TRP A 287 -15.35 8.13 -16.44
C TRP A 287 -13.94 8.69 -16.72
N LEU A 288 -13.17 8.04 -17.61
CA LEU A 288 -11.85 8.51 -18.07
C LEU A 288 -11.92 9.26 -19.40
N ARG A 289 -13.08 9.31 -20.05
CA ARG A 289 -13.25 10.09 -21.29
C ARG A 289 -13.04 11.57 -21.03
N ALA A 290 -12.35 12.26 -21.95
CA ALA A 290 -12.10 13.70 -21.91
C ALA A 290 -13.32 14.53 -21.45
N ASP A 291 -14.51 14.27 -21.99
CA ASP A 291 -15.74 15.01 -21.68
C ASP A 291 -16.34 14.75 -20.29
N ARG A 292 -15.83 13.78 -19.52
CA ARG A 292 -16.42 13.30 -18.26
C ARG A 292 -15.43 13.20 -17.08
N GLN A 293 -14.17 13.56 -17.27
CA GLN A 293 -13.15 13.47 -16.23
C GLN A 293 -13.47 14.40 -15.04
N ASP A 294 -13.69 13.81 -13.86
CA ASP A 294 -13.80 14.51 -12.59
C ASP A 294 -12.90 13.85 -11.53
N PHE A 295 -11.61 14.18 -11.60
CA PHE A 295 -10.60 13.62 -10.70
C PHE A 295 -10.61 14.25 -9.30
N SER A 296 -11.44 15.29 -9.06
CA SER A 296 -11.59 15.90 -7.74
C SER A 296 -12.15 14.92 -6.70
N ARG A 297 -12.89 13.90 -7.16
CA ARG A 297 -13.47 12.84 -6.33
C ARG A 297 -12.46 11.74 -5.97
N ILE A 298 -11.29 11.72 -6.60
CA ILE A 298 -10.30 10.67 -6.41
C ILE A 298 -9.34 11.09 -5.29
N PRO A 299 -9.22 10.30 -4.20
CA PRO A 299 -8.28 10.57 -3.13
C PRO A 299 -6.86 10.72 -3.64
N GLN A 300 -6.08 11.64 -3.05
CA GLN A 300 -4.69 11.92 -3.43
C GLN A 300 -3.80 10.66 -3.50
N VAL A 301 -4.02 9.70 -2.59
CA VAL A 301 -3.30 8.41 -2.54
C VAL A 301 -3.51 7.55 -3.79
N LEU A 302 -4.62 7.73 -4.51
CA LEU A 302 -4.99 6.95 -5.69
C LEU A 302 -4.64 7.63 -7.02
N GLN A 303 -4.06 8.84 -7.01
CA GLN A 303 -3.70 9.57 -8.24
C GLN A 303 -2.58 8.87 -9.03
N VAL A 304 -1.56 8.33 -8.36
CA VAL A 304 -0.48 7.57 -9.03
C VAL A 304 -1.01 6.26 -9.65
N PRO A 305 -1.77 5.41 -8.92
CA PRO A 305 -2.45 4.27 -9.53
C PRO A 305 -3.36 4.62 -10.71
N LEU A 306 -4.03 5.77 -10.68
CA LEU A 306 -4.87 6.25 -11.78
C LEU A 306 -4.05 6.55 -13.03
N ILE A 307 -2.94 7.29 -12.91
CA ILE A 307 -2.06 7.57 -14.04
C ILE A 307 -1.48 6.27 -14.61
N ARG A 308 -1.13 5.32 -13.74
CA ARG A 308 -0.70 3.96 -14.13
C ARG A 308 -1.80 3.21 -14.87
N LEU A 309 -3.05 3.26 -14.41
CA LEU A 309 -4.18 2.65 -15.12
C LEU A 309 -4.31 3.27 -16.52
N MET A 310 -4.30 4.60 -16.63
CA MET A 310 -4.43 5.31 -17.91
C MET A 310 -3.29 5.00 -18.89
N SER A 311 -2.07 4.74 -18.40
CA SER A 311 -0.93 4.35 -19.25
C SER A 311 -1.04 2.91 -19.75
N LEU A 312 -1.71 2.02 -19.01
CA LEU A 312 -1.97 0.63 -19.41
C LEU A 312 -3.12 0.50 -20.42
N LEU A 313 -4.12 1.37 -20.32
CA LEU A 313 -5.30 1.38 -21.19
C LEU A 313 -4.98 1.97 -22.58
N ASN A 314 -5.71 1.52 -23.60
CA ASN A 314 -5.59 2.04 -24.96
C ASN A 314 -6.54 3.23 -25.22
N LEU A 315 -6.58 4.18 -24.29
CA LEU A 315 -7.42 5.38 -24.39
C LEU A 315 -6.93 6.33 -25.49
N ASP A 316 -7.84 7.15 -26.02
CA ASP A 316 -7.53 8.20 -26.97
C ASP A 316 -6.59 9.27 -26.37
N VAL A 317 -5.83 9.93 -27.26
CA VAL A 317 -4.83 10.94 -26.87
C VAL A 317 -5.46 12.14 -26.16
N ALA A 318 -6.69 12.52 -26.51
CA ALA A 318 -7.36 13.67 -25.89
C ALA A 318 -7.69 13.38 -24.42
N SER A 319 -8.23 12.21 -24.12
CA SER A 319 -8.49 11.74 -22.75
C SER A 319 -7.20 11.69 -21.93
N LYS A 320 -6.11 11.14 -22.49
CA LYS A 320 -4.81 11.13 -21.81
C LYS A 320 -4.27 12.55 -21.59
N LYS A 321 -4.32 13.44 -22.59
CA LYS A 321 -3.81 14.82 -22.48
C LYS A 321 -4.59 15.62 -21.42
N GLN A 322 -5.90 15.48 -21.38
CA GLN A 322 -6.72 16.17 -20.38
C GLN A 322 -6.43 15.70 -18.95
N ALA A 323 -6.28 14.38 -18.76
CA ALA A 323 -5.92 13.85 -17.46
C ALA A 323 -4.51 14.26 -17.03
N GLN A 324 -3.57 14.24 -17.98
CA GLN A 324 -2.22 14.74 -17.75
C GLN A 324 -2.25 16.20 -17.28
N LYS A 325 -2.94 17.08 -18.01
CA LYS A 325 -3.08 18.50 -17.67
C LYS A 325 -3.68 18.69 -16.29
N TRP A 326 -4.75 17.95 -15.97
CA TRP A 326 -5.39 18.05 -14.66
C TRP A 326 -4.45 17.61 -13.54
N MET A 327 -3.71 16.50 -13.72
CA MET A 327 -2.76 15.98 -12.72
C MET A 327 -1.58 16.94 -12.52
N LEU A 328 -1.08 17.56 -13.59
CA LEU A 328 -0.01 18.55 -13.50
C LEU A 328 -0.44 19.80 -12.72
N GLN A 329 -1.70 20.21 -12.84
CA GLN A 329 -2.24 21.39 -12.16
C GLN A 329 -2.65 21.11 -10.70
N ASN A 330 -3.33 19.99 -10.43
CA ASN A 330 -4.01 19.72 -9.15
C ASN A 330 -3.51 18.47 -8.40
N GLY A 331 -2.61 17.69 -9.01
CA GLY A 331 -2.11 16.44 -8.44
C GLY A 331 -1.05 16.64 -7.35
N THR A 332 -0.82 15.58 -6.58
CA THR A 332 0.33 15.49 -5.66
C THR A 332 1.65 15.51 -6.43
N PRO A 333 2.79 15.86 -5.80
CA PRO A 333 4.09 15.85 -6.47
C PRO A 333 4.43 14.53 -7.18
N THR A 334 4.11 13.40 -6.55
CA THR A 334 4.31 12.07 -7.13
C THR A 334 3.36 11.81 -8.30
N ALA A 335 2.13 12.34 -8.26
CA ALA A 335 1.22 12.29 -9.39
C ALA A 335 1.68 13.20 -10.54
N LYS A 336 2.24 14.38 -10.25
CA LYS A 336 2.80 15.29 -11.28
C LYS A 336 3.97 14.64 -12.01
N GLU A 337 4.89 14.00 -11.28
CA GLU A 337 6.00 13.22 -11.85
C GLU A 337 5.49 12.08 -12.74
N ALA A 338 4.57 11.26 -12.23
CA ALA A 338 3.97 10.19 -13.03
C ALA A 338 3.21 10.73 -14.26
N ALA A 339 2.59 11.90 -14.15
CA ALA A 339 1.85 12.52 -15.23
C ALA A 339 2.78 12.98 -16.36
N ILE A 340 3.96 13.53 -16.06
CA ILE A 340 4.97 13.90 -17.08
C ILE A 340 5.25 12.72 -18.02
N ASP A 341 5.48 11.53 -17.46
CA ASP A 341 5.83 10.33 -18.22
C ASP A 341 4.65 9.69 -18.97
N MET A 342 3.41 10.08 -18.67
CA MET A 342 2.21 9.44 -19.22
C MET A 342 2.08 9.62 -20.74
N LEU A 343 2.44 10.79 -21.27
CA LEU A 343 2.52 11.06 -22.70
C LEU A 343 3.95 11.47 -23.06
N ARG A 344 4.66 10.58 -23.76
CA ARG A 344 6.04 10.79 -24.24
C ARG A 344 6.21 12.00 -25.18
N ASN A 345 5.12 12.53 -25.73
CA ASN A 345 5.09 13.62 -26.70
C ASN A 345 4.31 14.82 -26.16
N LEU A 346 4.74 15.34 -25.02
CA LEU A 346 4.31 16.67 -24.59
C LEU A 346 4.98 17.74 -25.45
N ASP A 347 4.27 18.84 -25.68
CA ASP A 347 4.93 20.06 -26.14
C ASP A 347 5.83 20.53 -25.00
N ILE A 348 7.15 20.49 -25.21
CA ILE A 348 8.18 20.83 -24.22
C ILE A 348 7.90 22.23 -23.63
N ASN A 349 7.27 23.11 -24.42
CA ASN A 349 6.90 24.46 -24.00
C ASN A 349 5.81 24.45 -22.92
N GLU A 350 4.75 23.65 -23.07
CA GLU A 350 3.66 23.54 -22.07
C GLU A 350 4.21 23.03 -20.72
N VAL A 351 5.13 22.06 -20.76
CA VAL A 351 5.77 21.51 -19.54
C VAL A 351 6.67 22.54 -18.89
N THR A 352 7.48 23.24 -19.70
CA THR A 352 8.41 24.26 -19.22
C THR A 352 7.67 25.41 -18.54
N GLU A 353 6.59 25.91 -19.15
CA GLU A 353 5.76 26.98 -18.59
C GLU A 353 5.18 26.57 -17.23
N MET A 354 4.66 25.35 -17.11
CA MET A 354 4.09 24.85 -15.86
C MET A 354 5.14 24.57 -14.77
N VAL A 355 6.34 24.11 -15.14
CA VAL A 355 7.48 24.01 -14.20
C VAL A 355 7.83 25.41 -13.69
N LEU A 356 7.92 26.41 -14.58
CA LEU A 356 8.21 27.80 -14.20
C LEU A 356 7.12 28.38 -13.28
N GLU A 357 5.83 28.20 -13.60
CA GLU A 357 4.72 28.61 -12.73
C GLU A 357 4.81 27.95 -11.34
N SER A 358 5.19 26.67 -11.30
CA SER A 358 5.30 25.91 -10.05
C SER A 358 6.54 26.28 -9.21
N LEU A 359 7.59 26.87 -9.81
CA LEU A 359 8.77 27.38 -9.08
C LEU A 359 8.43 28.58 -8.19
N ASP A 360 7.36 29.29 -8.50
CA ASP A 360 6.89 30.47 -7.76
C ASP A 360 5.67 30.17 -6.88
N SER A 361 5.28 28.90 -6.76
CA SER A 361 4.19 28.47 -5.86
C SER A 361 4.52 28.72 -4.39
N GLU A 362 3.50 29.09 -3.62
CA GLU A 362 3.57 29.21 -2.16
C GLU A 362 3.68 27.85 -1.45
N ASP A 363 3.31 26.75 -2.11
CA ASP A 363 3.42 25.40 -1.57
C ASP A 363 4.89 24.91 -1.61
N PRO A 364 5.54 24.69 -0.44
CA PRO A 364 6.89 24.17 -0.34
C PRO A 364 7.15 22.93 -1.19
N ILE A 365 6.16 22.03 -1.25
CA ILE A 365 6.31 20.72 -1.87
C ILE A 365 6.22 20.87 -3.41
N GLN A 366 5.31 21.70 -3.89
CA GLN A 366 5.21 22.03 -5.32
C GLN A 366 6.47 22.74 -5.83
N GLN A 367 6.99 23.69 -5.04
CA GLN A 367 8.21 24.41 -5.39
C GLN A 367 9.43 23.48 -5.42
N ALA A 368 9.54 22.55 -4.46
CA ALA A 368 10.61 21.56 -4.42
C ALA A 368 10.53 20.60 -5.62
N TRP A 369 9.32 20.14 -5.95
CA TRP A 369 9.10 19.31 -7.15
C TRP A 369 9.53 20.03 -8.43
N ALA A 370 9.11 21.29 -8.64
CA ALA A 370 9.47 22.06 -9.82
C ALA A 370 10.98 22.25 -9.92
N THR A 371 11.66 22.43 -8.78
CA THR A 371 13.12 22.52 -8.70
C THR A 371 13.80 21.23 -9.21
N CYS A 372 13.28 20.05 -8.88
CA CYS A 372 13.77 18.76 -9.41
C CYS A 372 13.60 18.63 -10.93
N GLN A 373 12.60 19.30 -11.53
CA GLN A 373 12.31 19.16 -12.96
C GLN A 373 13.18 20.03 -13.88
N LEU A 374 13.89 21.02 -13.32
CA LEU A 374 14.65 22.02 -14.07
C LEU A 374 15.67 21.39 -15.04
N ARG A 375 16.45 20.40 -14.59
CA ARG A 375 17.45 19.73 -15.43
C ARG A 375 16.83 18.73 -16.39
N ALA A 376 15.92 17.90 -15.90
CA ALA A 376 15.30 16.82 -16.66
C ALA A 376 14.58 17.33 -17.92
N HIS A 377 13.98 18.53 -17.83
CA HIS A 377 13.23 19.14 -18.93
C HIS A 377 13.99 20.25 -19.66
N HIS A 378 15.29 20.41 -19.41
CA HIS A 378 16.13 21.42 -20.07
C HIS A 378 15.54 22.84 -20.01
N VAL A 379 14.99 23.22 -18.85
CA VAL A 379 14.40 24.54 -18.65
C VAL A 379 15.47 25.62 -18.93
N PRO A 380 15.15 26.71 -19.64
CA PRO A 380 16.08 27.79 -19.87
C PRO A 380 16.63 28.33 -18.54
N ASP A 381 17.94 28.56 -18.49
CA ASP A 381 18.63 29.07 -17.31
C ASP A 381 18.54 28.19 -16.05
N ALA A 382 18.26 26.88 -16.22
CA ALA A 382 18.09 25.91 -15.13
C ALA A 382 19.22 25.96 -14.08
N MET A 383 20.48 26.13 -14.48
CA MET A 383 21.61 26.16 -13.55
C MET A 383 21.56 27.37 -12.61
N ASN A 384 21.25 28.57 -13.11
CA ASN A 384 21.14 29.75 -12.27
C ASN A 384 19.92 29.68 -11.35
N LEU A 385 18.79 29.17 -11.88
CA LEU A 385 17.59 28.92 -11.07
C LEU A 385 17.88 27.95 -9.92
N LEU A 386 18.56 26.83 -10.18
CA LEU A 386 18.96 25.86 -9.15
C LEU A 386 19.88 26.50 -8.10
N VAL A 387 20.89 27.27 -8.53
CA VAL A 387 21.81 27.97 -7.61
C VAL A 387 21.05 28.94 -6.71
N ASN A 388 20.09 29.69 -7.25
CA ASN A 388 19.23 30.58 -6.46
C ASN A 388 18.37 29.79 -5.46
N LYS A 389 17.83 28.64 -5.84
CA LYS A 389 16.99 27.80 -4.95
C LYS A 389 17.77 27.14 -3.80
N ILE A 390 19.10 27.03 -3.87
CA ILE A 390 19.93 26.60 -2.73
C ILE A 390 19.80 27.58 -1.54
N ASP A 391 19.54 28.86 -1.82
CA ASP A 391 19.37 29.90 -0.80
C ASP A 391 17.88 30.10 -0.40
N SER A 392 16.99 29.20 -0.83
CA SER A 392 15.56 29.27 -0.50
C SER A 392 15.33 29.22 1.03
N PRO A 393 14.37 29.97 1.59
CA PRO A 393 14.00 29.84 2.99
C PRO A 393 13.41 28.46 3.33
N VAL A 394 12.85 27.77 2.35
CA VAL A 394 12.19 26.46 2.49
C VAL A 394 13.22 25.32 2.42
N GLU A 395 13.21 24.41 3.40
CA GLU A 395 14.21 23.33 3.50
C GLU A 395 14.08 22.30 2.37
N GLU A 396 12.87 21.88 2.05
CA GLU A 396 12.55 20.91 1.00
C GLU A 396 13.07 21.37 -0.37
N VAL A 397 12.99 22.67 -0.63
CA VAL A 397 13.44 23.30 -1.88
C VAL A 397 14.97 23.35 -1.95
N ARG A 398 15.64 23.63 -0.83
CA ARG A 398 17.11 23.57 -0.77
C ARG A 398 17.62 22.16 -1.02
N GLU A 399 16.99 21.15 -0.42
CA GLU A 399 17.35 19.74 -0.63
C GLU A 399 17.09 19.29 -2.07
N ALA A 400 15.98 19.70 -2.68
CA ALA A 400 15.71 19.46 -4.09
C ALA A 400 16.81 20.05 -5.00
N ALA A 401 17.17 21.32 -4.78
CA ALA A 401 18.25 21.98 -5.52
C ALA A 401 19.61 21.27 -5.34
N ARG A 402 19.94 20.85 -4.11
CA ARG A 402 21.16 20.08 -3.80
C ARG A 402 21.20 18.73 -4.52
N LYS A 403 20.07 18.03 -4.55
CA LYS A 403 19.94 16.73 -5.24
C LYS A 403 20.20 16.88 -6.74
N GLU A 404 19.59 17.87 -7.39
CA GLU A 404 19.80 18.13 -8.81
C GLU A 404 21.24 18.54 -9.14
N LEU A 405 21.91 19.23 -8.22
CA LEU A 405 23.30 19.65 -8.35
C LEU A 405 24.31 18.67 -7.75
N SER A 406 23.88 17.46 -7.37
CA SER A 406 24.72 16.45 -6.72
C SER A 406 25.89 15.98 -7.57
N SER A 407 25.80 16.10 -8.90
CA SER A 407 26.92 15.82 -9.82
C SER A 407 28.09 16.81 -9.66
N PHE A 408 27.86 17.97 -9.05
CA PHE A 408 28.90 18.94 -8.73
C PHE A 408 29.34 18.76 -7.28
N ASP A 409 30.20 17.77 -7.04
CA ASP A 409 30.66 17.38 -5.71
C ASP A 409 32.17 17.61 -5.52
N VAL A 410 32.68 17.23 -4.34
CA VAL A 410 34.09 17.39 -3.99
C VAL A 410 34.99 16.59 -4.93
N GLU A 411 34.56 15.40 -5.35
CA GLU A 411 35.35 14.53 -6.22
C GLU A 411 35.49 15.13 -7.62
N TYR A 412 34.37 15.60 -8.20
CA TYR A 412 34.35 16.31 -9.47
C TYR A 412 35.28 17.53 -9.43
N VAL A 413 35.16 18.37 -8.39
CA VAL A 413 36.00 19.57 -8.25
C VAL A 413 37.46 19.21 -8.04
N LEU A 414 37.78 18.17 -7.26
CA LEU A 414 39.17 17.70 -7.10
C LEU A 414 39.80 17.33 -8.44
N GLU A 415 39.06 16.68 -9.32
CA GLU A 415 39.57 16.24 -10.63
C GLU A 415 39.75 17.39 -11.64
N HIS A 416 38.98 18.47 -11.53
CA HIS A 416 38.90 19.50 -12.57
C HIS A 416 39.33 20.91 -12.13
N PHE A 417 39.65 21.15 -10.84
CA PHE A 417 39.95 22.52 -10.38
C PHE A 417 41.15 23.18 -11.05
N GLU A 418 42.09 22.40 -11.60
CA GLU A 418 43.25 22.94 -12.32
C GLU A 418 42.85 23.58 -13.67
N ASP A 419 41.72 23.16 -14.23
CA ASP A 419 41.16 23.70 -15.48
C ASP A 419 40.27 24.93 -15.23
N PHE A 420 39.90 25.19 -13.97
CA PHE A 420 39.06 26.33 -13.62
C PHE A 420 39.83 27.65 -13.72
N ASN A 421 39.13 28.71 -14.12
CA ASN A 421 39.69 30.06 -14.03
C ASN A 421 39.99 30.38 -12.55
N PRO A 422 41.24 30.74 -12.17
CA PRO A 422 41.62 31.01 -10.79
C PRO A 422 40.76 32.08 -10.09
N GLN A 423 40.16 33.00 -10.85
CA GLN A 423 39.27 34.03 -10.32
C GLN A 423 37.90 33.48 -9.88
N VAL A 424 37.47 32.33 -10.42
CA VAL A 424 36.16 31.71 -10.18
C VAL A 424 36.24 30.66 -9.05
N CYS A 425 37.41 30.10 -8.79
CA CYS A 425 37.62 29.09 -7.74
C CYS A 425 37.10 29.48 -6.35
N PRO A 426 37.21 30.75 -5.87
CA PRO A 426 36.61 31.15 -4.60
C PRO A 426 35.07 31.04 -4.60
N SER A 427 34.42 31.38 -5.72
CA SER A 427 32.96 31.24 -5.88
C SER A 427 32.55 29.77 -5.94
N VAL A 428 33.35 28.93 -6.60
CA VAL A 428 33.17 27.46 -6.59
C VAL A 428 33.26 26.91 -5.17
N GLY A 429 34.24 27.36 -4.37
CA GLY A 429 34.36 26.96 -2.98
C GLY A 429 33.11 27.28 -2.16
N LYS A 430 32.58 28.49 -2.30
CA LYS A 430 31.32 28.89 -1.64
C LYS A 430 30.14 28.04 -2.09
N LEU A 431 29.98 27.81 -3.39
CA LEU A 431 28.90 26.99 -3.94
C LEU A 431 28.99 25.55 -3.41
N LEU A 432 30.18 24.96 -3.43
CA LEU A 432 30.42 23.59 -2.98
C LEU A 432 30.07 23.40 -1.50
N GLN A 433 30.35 24.39 -0.66
CA GLN A 433 29.93 24.38 0.75
C GLN A 433 28.41 24.45 0.93
N LYS A 434 27.71 25.23 0.10
CA LYS A 434 26.25 25.30 0.15
C LYS A 434 25.59 24.00 -0.33
N LEU A 435 26.20 23.34 -1.32
CA LEU A 435 25.73 22.09 -1.90
C LEU A 435 25.96 20.89 -0.99
N ASN A 436 27.16 20.79 -0.42
CA ASN A 436 27.56 19.69 0.43
C ASN A 436 27.90 20.19 1.84
N PRO A 437 27.00 19.99 2.83
CA PRO A 437 27.28 20.30 4.24
C PRO A 437 28.54 19.59 4.79
N ARG A 438 28.98 18.49 4.17
CA ARG A 438 30.19 17.74 4.54
C ARG A 438 31.42 18.10 3.70
N CYS A 439 31.36 19.16 2.89
CA CYS A 439 32.44 19.59 1.99
C CYS A 439 33.82 19.62 2.67
N ILE A 440 33.92 20.21 3.87
CA ILE A 440 35.19 20.31 4.62
C ILE A 440 35.69 18.95 5.10
N VAL A 441 34.78 18.07 5.53
CA VAL A 441 35.10 16.71 5.96
C VAL A 441 35.57 15.86 4.78
N ASP A 442 34.90 15.96 3.64
CA ASP A 442 35.25 15.20 2.44
C ASP A 442 36.57 15.67 1.83
N LEU A 443 36.83 16.98 1.80
CA LEU A 443 38.15 17.54 1.44
C LEU A 443 39.25 17.06 2.40
N SER A 444 38.97 17.08 3.71
CA SER A 444 39.91 16.57 4.72
C SER A 444 40.20 15.07 4.52
N ARG A 445 39.18 14.27 4.21
CA ARG A 445 39.33 12.83 3.91
C ARG A 445 40.19 12.61 2.67
N ALA A 446 40.01 13.42 1.62
CA ALA A 446 40.82 13.35 0.41
C ALA A 446 42.31 13.68 0.69
N MET A 447 42.61 14.51 1.68
CA MET A 447 43.98 14.76 2.13
C MET A 447 44.61 13.56 2.84
N SER A 448 43.84 12.62 3.38
CA SER A 448 44.34 11.38 3.97
C SER A 448 44.37 10.19 2.99
N HIS A 449 44.19 10.44 1.69
CA HIS A 449 44.08 9.37 0.70
C HIS A 449 45.39 8.56 0.52
N PRO A 450 45.35 7.24 0.30
CA PRO A 450 46.55 6.41 0.14
C PRO A 450 47.50 6.87 -0.98
N LEU A 451 46.93 7.37 -2.08
CA LEU A 451 47.68 7.88 -3.22
C LEU A 451 48.25 9.29 -2.94
N ARG A 452 49.58 9.41 -3.02
CA ARG A 452 50.32 10.68 -2.92
C ARG A 452 49.70 11.80 -3.77
N LYS A 453 49.39 11.51 -5.05
CA LYS A 453 48.81 12.50 -5.98
C LYS A 453 47.53 13.11 -5.43
N ARG A 454 46.62 12.28 -4.89
CA ARG A 454 45.33 12.71 -4.35
C ARG A 454 45.50 13.60 -3.11
N ARG A 455 46.47 13.32 -2.24
CA ARG A 455 46.75 14.17 -1.06
C ARG A 455 47.20 15.57 -1.45
N ILE A 456 48.15 15.66 -2.38
CA ILE A 456 48.65 16.95 -2.92
C ILE A 456 47.52 17.71 -3.63
N GLN A 457 46.75 17.00 -4.46
CA GLN A 457 45.62 17.54 -5.20
C GLN A 457 44.56 18.12 -4.25
N ALA A 458 44.22 17.41 -3.19
CA ALA A 458 43.27 17.87 -2.18
C ALA A 458 43.75 19.12 -1.44
N ALA A 459 45.02 19.17 -1.03
CA ALA A 459 45.61 20.35 -0.40
C ALA A 459 45.56 21.58 -1.33
N ARG A 460 45.98 21.41 -2.59
CA ARG A 460 45.94 22.47 -3.61
C ARG A 460 44.52 22.92 -3.94
N CYS A 461 43.59 21.99 -4.06
CA CYS A 461 42.18 22.28 -4.29
C CYS A 461 41.62 23.14 -3.15
N ALA A 462 41.84 22.76 -1.88
CA ALA A 462 41.40 23.57 -0.74
C ALA A 462 41.99 24.99 -0.74
N TYR A 463 43.24 25.15 -1.19
CA TYR A 463 43.86 26.47 -1.35
C TYR A 463 43.20 27.28 -2.48
N ALA A 464 43.04 26.68 -3.67
CA ALA A 464 42.42 27.31 -4.84
C ALA A 464 40.98 27.75 -4.55
N LEU A 465 40.21 26.94 -3.84
CA LEU A 465 38.82 27.22 -3.45
C LEU A 465 38.69 28.20 -2.27
N LYS A 466 39.81 28.67 -1.69
CA LYS A 466 39.83 29.51 -0.47
C LYS A 466 39.15 28.85 0.74
N LEU A 467 39.27 27.52 0.85
CA LEU A 467 38.77 26.72 1.97
C LEU A 467 39.87 26.21 2.92
N HIS A 468 41.15 26.45 2.59
CA HIS A 468 42.33 26.05 3.35
C HIS A 468 42.31 26.42 4.84
N ASP A 469 41.71 27.56 5.23
CA ASP A 469 41.56 27.95 6.64
C ASP A 469 40.67 27.00 7.46
N GLN A 470 39.72 26.33 6.80
CA GLN A 470 38.76 25.43 7.45
C GLN A 470 39.29 23.98 7.53
N VAL A 471 40.38 23.67 6.82
CA VAL A 471 41.02 22.34 6.78
C VAL A 471 42.42 22.35 7.42
N VAL A 472 42.74 23.35 8.26
CA VAL A 472 44.02 23.45 8.97
C VAL A 472 44.40 22.15 9.71
N PRO A 473 43.49 21.43 10.41
CA PRO A 473 43.85 20.16 11.04
C PRO A 473 44.34 19.10 10.04
N ALA A 474 43.68 18.99 8.87
CA ALA A 474 44.07 18.05 7.83
C ALA A 474 45.39 18.45 7.15
N LEU A 475 45.60 19.75 6.92
CA LEU A 475 46.89 20.27 6.43
C LEU A 475 48.02 20.00 7.44
N THR A 476 47.80 20.22 8.74
CA THR A 476 48.79 19.89 9.78
C THR A 476 49.17 18.42 9.76
N ALA A 477 48.20 17.51 9.58
CA ALA A 477 48.51 16.08 9.46
C ALA A 477 49.40 15.76 8.24
N LEU A 478 49.26 16.49 7.13
CA LEU A 478 50.13 16.34 5.96
C LEU A 478 51.59 16.78 6.20
N LEU A 479 51.87 17.51 7.27
CA LEU A 479 53.25 17.87 7.66
C LEU A 479 54.04 16.68 8.20
N GLU A 480 53.37 15.60 8.57
CA GLU A 480 54.00 14.36 9.04
C GLU A 480 54.08 13.29 7.93
N ASP A 481 53.72 13.64 6.69
CA ASP A 481 53.74 12.70 5.57
C ASP A 481 55.16 12.22 5.25
N ALA A 482 55.29 10.94 4.85
CA ALA A 482 56.56 10.37 4.45
C ALA A 482 57.14 11.06 3.20
N ASP A 483 56.29 11.54 2.30
CA ASP A 483 56.70 12.20 1.05
C ASP A 483 56.98 13.70 1.27
N ASP A 484 58.17 14.12 0.88
CA ASP A 484 58.65 15.49 1.04
C ASP A 484 57.85 16.52 0.23
N LEU A 485 57.30 16.14 -0.94
CA LEU A 485 56.46 17.03 -1.74
C LEU A 485 55.10 17.26 -1.10
N VAL A 486 54.55 16.25 -0.42
CA VAL A 486 53.29 16.38 0.34
C VAL A 486 53.51 17.34 1.52
N ARG A 487 54.55 17.11 2.34
CA ARG A 487 54.91 18.01 3.45
C ARG A 487 55.14 19.43 2.97
N ARG A 488 55.89 19.60 1.89
CA ARG A 488 56.16 20.90 1.26
C ARG A 488 54.88 21.61 0.85
N THR A 489 53.99 20.92 0.13
CA THR A 489 52.73 21.52 -0.35
C THR A 489 51.88 22.01 0.82
N SER A 490 51.76 21.20 1.88
CA SER A 490 51.03 21.62 3.08
C SER A 490 51.71 22.79 3.80
N ALA A 491 53.05 22.77 3.93
CA ALA A 491 53.79 23.86 4.54
C ALA A 491 53.63 25.20 3.78
N GLU A 492 53.64 25.17 2.44
CA GLU A 492 53.40 26.36 1.59
C GLU A 492 51.99 26.94 1.83
N ILE A 493 50.98 26.08 1.92
CA ILE A 493 49.59 26.50 2.16
C ILE A 493 49.42 27.03 3.58
N LEU A 494 49.88 26.32 4.60
CA LEU A 494 49.81 26.76 6.00
C LEU A 494 50.57 28.08 6.22
N ALA A 495 51.68 28.30 5.51
CA ALA A 495 52.43 29.57 5.56
C ALA A 495 51.64 30.77 5.02
N SER A 496 50.63 30.53 4.17
CA SER A 496 49.72 31.56 3.68
C SER A 496 48.57 31.89 4.64
N ILE A 497 48.35 31.05 5.66
CA ILE A 497 47.28 31.21 6.66
C ILE A 497 47.78 32.08 7.82
N SER A 498 47.05 33.17 8.10
CA SER A 498 47.38 34.09 9.19
C SER A 498 46.79 33.63 10.53
N SER A 499 47.02 32.36 10.91
CA SER A 499 46.52 31.76 12.16
C SER A 499 47.66 31.31 13.06
N ALA A 500 47.51 31.53 14.37
CA ALA A 500 48.47 31.06 15.37
C ALA A 500 48.63 29.53 15.34
N ALA A 501 47.54 28.79 15.08
CA ALA A 501 47.57 27.34 14.97
C ALA A 501 48.38 26.86 13.75
N ALA A 502 48.19 27.49 12.59
CA ALA A 502 48.98 27.20 11.39
C ALA A 502 50.47 27.52 11.61
N ARG A 503 50.77 28.66 12.26
CA ARG A 503 52.13 29.05 12.62
C ARG A 503 52.80 28.07 13.59
N GLN A 504 52.07 27.61 14.61
CA GLN A 504 52.56 26.62 15.56
C GLN A 504 52.85 25.28 14.89
N ALA A 505 51.99 24.84 13.98
CA ALA A 505 52.17 23.61 13.20
C ALA A 505 53.44 23.64 12.33
N LEU A 506 53.89 24.81 11.86
CA LEU A 506 55.10 24.96 11.06
C LEU A 506 56.41 24.96 11.89
N ALA A 507 56.35 25.17 13.22
CA ALA A 507 57.55 25.28 14.06
C ALA A 507 58.45 24.03 14.06
N PRO A 508 57.92 22.78 14.10
CA PRO A 508 58.74 21.58 14.02
C PRO A 508 59.52 21.46 12.69
N LEU A 509 58.97 22.01 11.60
CA LEU A 509 59.54 21.88 10.25
C LEU A 509 60.84 22.68 10.04
N ILE A 510 61.24 23.55 10.97
CA ILE A 510 62.57 24.17 10.95
C ILE A 510 63.67 23.09 10.96
N LYS A 511 63.38 21.92 11.52
CA LYS A 511 64.28 20.77 11.59
C LYS A 511 63.94 19.67 10.56
N ASP A 512 63.07 19.93 9.58
CA ASP A 512 62.72 18.95 8.55
C ASP A 512 63.96 18.51 7.76
N GLU A 513 64.00 17.25 7.33
CA GLU A 513 65.10 16.70 6.55
C GLU A 513 65.24 17.40 5.19
N ASN A 514 64.12 17.81 4.58
CA ASN A 514 64.10 18.48 3.29
C ASN A 514 64.39 19.99 3.43
N ILE A 515 65.40 20.45 2.70
CA ILE A 515 65.87 21.84 2.72
C ILE A 515 64.75 22.84 2.36
N ARG A 516 63.94 22.52 1.35
CA ARG A 516 62.86 23.41 0.88
C ARG A 516 61.76 23.57 1.92
N VAL A 517 61.42 22.49 2.62
CA VAL A 517 60.42 22.51 3.71
C VAL A 517 60.92 23.39 4.87
N ARG A 518 62.20 23.27 5.26
CA ARG A 518 62.82 24.15 6.27
C ARG A 518 62.76 25.62 5.87
N GLU A 519 63.10 25.93 4.63
CA GLU A 519 63.08 27.31 4.12
C GLU A 519 61.68 27.93 4.19
N ILE A 520 60.64 27.18 3.83
CA ILE A 520 59.24 27.62 3.94
C ILE A 520 58.87 27.89 5.40
N ALA A 521 59.19 26.98 6.30
CA ALA A 521 58.90 27.11 7.72
C ALA A 521 59.59 28.34 8.33
N VAL A 522 60.90 28.54 8.07
CA VAL A 522 61.65 29.70 8.56
C VAL A 522 61.07 31.00 8.00
N LYS A 523 60.78 31.06 6.69
CA LYS A 523 60.18 32.24 6.05
C LYS A 523 58.81 32.58 6.64
N ALA A 524 57.96 31.58 6.84
CA ALA A 524 56.64 31.76 7.45
C ALA A 524 56.73 32.28 8.89
N LEU A 525 57.67 31.76 9.68
CA LEU A 525 57.87 32.13 11.08
C LEU A 525 58.60 33.47 11.27
N GLN A 526 59.29 33.98 10.26
CA GLN A 526 59.88 35.33 10.28
C GLN A 526 58.85 36.41 9.94
N LYS A 527 57.78 36.06 9.22
CA LYS A 527 56.70 37.00 8.90
C LYS A 527 55.95 37.36 10.20
N PRO A 528 55.81 38.65 10.56
CA PRO A 528 55.00 39.04 11.72
C PRO A 528 53.53 38.65 11.48
N LEU A 529 52.82 38.24 12.53
CA LEU A 529 51.36 38.10 12.46
C LEU A 529 50.81 39.51 12.16
N THR A 530 50.16 39.70 11.03
CA THR A 530 49.45 40.94 10.72
C THR A 530 48.40 41.19 11.81
N GLN A 531 48.41 42.39 12.40
CA GLN A 531 47.74 42.75 13.65
C GLN A 531 46.20 42.77 13.63
N GLU A 532 45.52 42.35 12.55
CA GLU A 532 44.05 42.41 12.47
C GLU A 532 43.31 41.46 13.41
N SER A 533 43.98 40.48 14.05
CA SER A 533 43.35 39.58 15.03
C SER A 533 43.53 40.01 16.49
N ALA A 534 44.27 41.08 16.78
CA ALA A 534 44.49 41.54 18.15
C ALA A 534 43.36 42.45 18.67
N ASP A 535 42.65 43.16 17.78
CA ASP A 535 41.64 44.15 18.18
C ASP A 535 40.28 43.54 18.54
N LEU A 536 39.97 42.31 18.11
CA LEU A 536 38.72 41.63 18.50
C LEU A 536 38.69 41.17 19.97
N LYS A 537 39.85 41.04 20.63
CA LYS A 537 39.91 40.71 22.07
C LYS A 537 39.84 41.92 23.00
N GLN A 538 39.96 43.15 22.48
CA GLN A 538 39.85 44.36 23.32
C GLN A 538 38.42 44.95 23.36
N VAL A 539 37.53 44.56 22.44
CA VAL A 539 36.13 45.03 22.45
C VAL A 539 35.23 44.26 23.43
N GLU A 540 35.59 43.03 23.82
CA GLU A 540 34.81 42.26 24.82
C GLU A 540 35.16 42.59 26.28
N GLY A 541 36.16 43.46 26.53
CA GLY A 541 36.67 43.76 27.89
C GLY A 541 36.23 45.09 28.51
N THR A 542 35.36 45.88 27.88
CA THR A 542 35.01 47.25 28.35
C THR A 542 33.53 47.51 28.62
N ASN A 543 32.70 46.46 28.72
CA ASN A 543 31.29 46.56 29.11
C ASN A 543 30.99 45.80 30.41
N GLU A 544 31.75 46.03 31.47
CA GLU A 544 31.28 45.78 32.85
C GLU A 544 31.83 46.88 33.77
N SER A 545 31.06 47.97 33.92
CA SER A 545 31.02 48.89 35.08
C SER A 545 29.75 49.73 35.00
#